data_AF-A0A142XXQ0-F1
#
_entry.id   AF-A0A142XXQ0-F1
#
_cell.length_a   1.000
_cell.length_b   1.000
_cell.length_c   1.000
_cell.angle_alpha   90.00
_cell.angle_beta   90.00
_cell.angle_gamma   90.00
#
_symmetry.space_group_name_H-M   'P 1'
#
loop_
_entity.id
_entity.type
_entity.pdbx_description
1 polymer ?
#
loop_
_entity_poly.entity_id
_entity_poly.type
_entity_poly.pdbx_seq_one_letter_code
_entity_poly.pdbx_strand_id
1 'polypeptide(L)'
;MAIDLPEAPWGKIHNMDCVAGLQSMTEASVHLAFADPPFNIGYDYDVYDDQLESNEYLKWCGSWMRELHRVLRPDGTFWLAIGDEFAAELKVEACKAGFHLRSWVIWYYTFGVHCKNKFTRSHAHLFYFVKDRRAFCYHPEAIAVPSARQLIYNDKRANPKGRSPDDTWILRPQDCRDAFQPNEDIWYFPRVNGTFKERAGFHGCQMPEQLLGRIIRACSNPDDVVVDPFSGSATTLVVAKKLGRQFVGFELSSEYSSQGAARLKRTQVGDRLEGVEDPRSSVKSVDEVERARAGRKSQGKATKRIEEGFLPGFFDSIPKVKQSEILATAFYRASKGYGLERVLLDPYLNQSFQSQCDQLGVPGLAAERNRSLFRLRYEGVLTATVDASMDSSSTRVISESRAPLSWSFADPFLPASEIAWRRLSDRYPDSTLEELFCDPAIAELFDRDATSLAPGFSPLDYRLGALLLRYEWNLEQQRLDEAPIDAAEEASIDPIQFESVPFLDLRAEDLPSVAGVYRWGNTQGEVWYIGATECLSRRFQLHLARDSQELLARWLGPLSAVKVEWSAQGYDRTRPLRFMVSATNGHGTMFNIASPLS
;
A
#
# COMPACT_ATOMS: atom_id res chain seq x y z
N MET A 1 -5.81 -45.39 -35.10
CA MET A 1 -6.21 -45.20 -33.69
C MET A 1 -5.27 -44.15 -33.13
N ALA A 2 -5.76 -42.93 -32.92
CA ALA A 2 -5.02 -41.93 -32.16
C ALA A 2 -4.90 -42.48 -30.74
N ILE A 3 -3.67 -42.66 -30.28
CA ILE A 3 -3.39 -42.99 -28.89
C ILE A 3 -3.70 -41.71 -28.13
N ASP A 4 -4.82 -41.69 -27.40
CA ASP A 4 -5.07 -40.65 -26.39
C ASP A 4 -3.86 -40.65 -25.44
N LEU A 5 -3.07 -39.59 -25.51
CA LEU A 5 -2.08 -39.31 -24.47
C LEU A 5 -2.88 -39.02 -23.19
N PRO A 6 -2.59 -39.69 -22.06
CA PRO A 6 -3.27 -39.39 -20.81
C PRO A 6 -3.13 -37.89 -20.50
N GLU A 7 -4.20 -37.28 -19.99
CA GLU A 7 -4.19 -35.89 -19.50
C GLU A 7 -2.88 -35.61 -18.79
N ALA A 8 -2.14 -34.60 -19.26
CA ALA A 8 -0.86 -34.24 -18.69
C ALA A 8 -1.05 -33.98 -17.17
N PRO A 9 -0.18 -34.50 -16.28
CA PRO A 9 -0.43 -34.59 -14.83
C PRO A 9 -0.42 -33.24 -14.10
N TRP A 10 -0.51 -32.13 -14.83
CA TRP A 10 -0.39 -30.78 -14.34
C TRP A 10 -1.68 -30.26 -13.69
N GLY A 11 -1.57 -29.17 -12.95
CA GLY A 11 -2.69 -28.44 -12.35
C GLY A 11 -3.19 -29.01 -11.02
N LYS A 12 -2.46 -29.95 -10.40
CA LYS A 12 -2.88 -30.64 -9.18
C LYS A 12 -1.75 -30.84 -8.17
N ILE A 13 -2.17 -31.02 -6.92
CA ILE A 13 -1.37 -31.49 -5.81
C ILE A 13 -1.73 -32.96 -5.56
N HIS A 14 -0.73 -33.82 -5.45
CA HIS A 14 -0.89 -35.25 -5.22
C HIS A 14 -0.56 -35.59 -3.77
N ASN A 15 -1.50 -36.26 -3.09
CA ASN A 15 -1.23 -36.80 -1.77
C ASN A 15 -0.41 -38.10 -1.88
N MET A 16 0.91 -38.00 -1.85
CA MET A 16 1.84 -39.13 -1.94
C MET A 16 3.26 -38.73 -1.55
N ASP A 17 4.10 -39.74 -1.33
CA ASP A 17 5.54 -39.55 -1.15
C ASP A 17 6.18 -38.87 -2.37
N CYS A 18 7.07 -37.91 -2.11
CA CYS A 18 7.70 -37.11 -3.16
C CYS A 18 8.63 -37.92 -4.07
N VAL A 19 9.32 -38.95 -3.56
CA VAL A 19 10.22 -39.78 -4.36
C VAL A 19 9.39 -40.63 -5.32
N ALA A 20 8.35 -41.29 -4.81
CA ALA A 20 7.41 -42.06 -5.64
C ALA A 20 6.71 -41.16 -6.68
N GLY A 21 6.29 -39.97 -6.27
CA GLY A 21 5.69 -38.96 -7.14
C GLY A 21 6.62 -38.56 -8.28
N LEU A 22 7.86 -38.15 -7.96
CA LEU A 22 8.86 -37.80 -8.96
C LEU A 22 9.22 -38.98 -9.88
N GLN A 23 9.30 -40.21 -9.35
CA GLN A 23 9.55 -41.43 -10.16
C GLN A 23 8.46 -41.67 -11.21
N SER A 24 7.20 -41.35 -10.89
CA SER A 24 6.08 -41.49 -11.83
C SER A 24 6.12 -40.47 -12.99
N MET A 25 6.89 -39.40 -12.85
CA MET A 25 6.97 -38.35 -13.84
C MET A 25 7.90 -38.70 -15.00
N THR A 26 7.54 -38.18 -16.18
CA THR A 26 8.37 -38.30 -17.39
C THR A 26 9.69 -37.55 -17.19
N GLU A 27 10.80 -38.11 -17.68
CA GLU A 27 12.11 -37.46 -17.68
C GLU A 27 12.07 -36.13 -18.47
N ALA A 28 12.85 -35.15 -18.03
CA ALA A 28 12.98 -33.85 -18.71
C ALA A 28 11.63 -33.17 -19.07
N SER A 29 10.66 -33.23 -18.16
CA SER A 29 9.30 -32.70 -18.34
C SER A 29 9.04 -31.38 -17.59
N VAL A 30 9.93 -30.99 -16.67
CA VAL A 30 9.73 -29.83 -15.78
C VAL A 30 10.74 -28.72 -16.05
N HIS A 31 10.32 -27.46 -15.96
CA HIS A 31 11.15 -26.29 -16.27
C HIS A 31 11.77 -25.67 -15.02
N LEU A 32 11.01 -25.62 -13.92
CA LEU A 32 11.44 -25.06 -12.65
C LEU A 32 11.01 -25.98 -11.50
N ALA A 33 11.93 -26.25 -10.59
CA ALA A 33 11.64 -26.90 -9.32
C ALA A 33 11.91 -25.93 -8.16
N PHE A 34 11.00 -25.88 -7.19
CA PHE A 34 11.24 -25.24 -5.89
C PHE A 34 10.95 -26.26 -4.79
N ALA A 35 11.94 -26.54 -3.94
CA ALA A 35 11.81 -27.49 -2.83
C ALA A 35 12.03 -26.77 -1.50
N ASP A 36 11.09 -26.94 -0.58
CA ASP A 36 11.18 -26.55 0.83
C ASP A 36 11.02 -27.81 1.71
N PRO A 37 12.03 -28.71 1.73
CA PRO A 37 11.95 -29.95 2.49
C PRO A 37 11.86 -29.67 3.99
N PRO A 38 11.48 -30.67 4.81
CA PRO A 38 11.67 -30.63 6.25
C PRO A 38 13.14 -30.32 6.61
N PHE A 39 13.38 -29.38 7.54
CA PHE A 39 14.73 -28.90 7.87
C PHE A 39 15.50 -29.83 8.82
N ASN A 40 14.86 -30.90 9.30
CA ASN A 40 15.39 -31.84 10.29
C ASN A 40 15.77 -31.13 11.61
N ILE A 41 14.87 -30.28 12.08
CA ILE A 41 15.03 -29.45 13.30
C ILE A 41 14.06 -29.85 14.41
N GLY A 42 13.32 -30.94 14.21
CA GLY A 42 12.30 -31.41 15.14
C GLY A 42 11.00 -30.64 15.07
N TYR A 43 10.64 -30.12 13.90
CA TYR A 43 9.31 -29.56 13.69
C TYR A 43 8.22 -30.64 13.78
N ASP A 44 7.11 -30.33 14.42
CA ASP A 44 5.99 -31.25 14.64
C ASP A 44 5.07 -31.27 13.40
N TYR A 45 5.37 -32.15 12.45
CA TYR A 45 4.48 -32.46 11.33
C TYR A 45 3.48 -33.55 11.72
N ASP A 46 2.33 -33.57 11.06
CA ASP A 46 1.27 -34.53 11.34
C ASP A 46 1.62 -35.99 10.96
N VAL A 47 2.40 -36.18 9.89
CA VAL A 47 2.73 -37.51 9.35
C VAL A 47 4.21 -37.78 9.13
N TYR A 48 5.10 -36.82 9.43
CA TYR A 48 6.54 -36.92 9.16
C TYR A 48 7.38 -36.65 10.40
N ASP A 49 8.42 -37.47 10.60
CA ASP A 49 9.39 -37.29 11.70
C ASP A 49 10.55 -36.40 11.24
N ASP A 50 10.62 -35.18 11.77
CA ASP A 50 11.65 -34.18 11.47
C ASP A 50 12.90 -34.28 12.38
N GLN A 51 13.16 -35.47 12.94
CA GLN A 51 14.34 -35.76 13.77
C GLN A 51 15.12 -37.00 13.31
N LEU A 52 15.25 -37.19 12.00
CA LEU A 52 16.04 -38.28 11.44
C LEU A 52 17.53 -38.16 11.77
N GLU A 53 18.21 -39.31 11.85
CA GLU A 53 19.67 -39.34 11.94
C GLU A 53 20.28 -38.68 10.69
N SER A 54 21.36 -37.92 10.88
CA SER A 54 21.93 -37.07 9.82
C SER A 54 22.24 -37.82 8.53
N ASN A 55 22.82 -39.02 8.57
CA ASN A 55 23.10 -39.78 7.35
C ASN A 55 21.83 -40.34 6.71
N GLU A 56 20.82 -40.71 7.49
CA GLU A 56 19.52 -41.13 6.97
C GLU A 56 18.81 -39.96 6.27
N TYR A 57 18.77 -38.79 6.90
CA TYR A 57 18.23 -37.55 6.31
C TYR A 57 18.93 -37.19 4.99
N LEU A 58 20.27 -37.22 4.96
CA LEU A 58 21.05 -36.91 3.76
C LEU A 58 20.87 -37.95 2.65
N LYS A 59 20.79 -39.24 2.99
CA LYS A 59 20.49 -40.31 2.01
C LYS A 59 19.11 -40.12 1.39
N TRP A 60 18.12 -39.82 2.22
CA TRP A 60 16.77 -39.50 1.76
C TRP A 60 16.79 -38.26 0.87
N CYS A 61 17.50 -37.20 1.27
CA CYS A 61 17.63 -35.99 0.46
C CYS A 61 18.27 -36.22 -0.90
N GLY A 62 19.38 -36.98 -0.93
CA GLY A 62 20.02 -37.39 -2.17
C GLY A 62 19.11 -38.25 -3.06
N SER A 63 18.11 -38.94 -2.50
CA SER A 63 17.17 -39.76 -3.30
C SER A 63 16.19 -38.92 -4.09
N TRP A 64 15.48 -37.98 -3.46
CA TRP A 64 14.55 -37.11 -4.18
C TRP A 64 15.29 -36.13 -5.08
N MET A 65 16.50 -35.66 -4.72
CA MET A 65 17.30 -34.79 -5.60
C MET A 65 17.71 -35.47 -6.90
N ARG A 66 18.01 -36.77 -6.88
CA ARG A 66 18.32 -37.55 -8.10
C ARG A 66 17.11 -37.67 -9.02
N GLU A 67 15.95 -37.97 -8.45
CA GLU A 67 14.71 -38.02 -9.24
C GLU A 67 14.32 -36.64 -9.76
N LEU A 68 14.52 -35.60 -8.96
CA LEU A 68 14.30 -34.22 -9.39
C LEU A 68 15.22 -33.85 -10.55
N HIS A 69 16.50 -34.21 -10.47
CA HIS A 69 17.46 -34.02 -11.57
C HIS A 69 17.00 -34.74 -12.84
N ARG A 70 16.45 -35.96 -12.73
CA ARG A 70 15.91 -36.71 -13.88
C ARG A 70 14.74 -35.97 -14.54
N VAL A 71 13.72 -35.57 -13.78
CA VAL A 71 12.50 -34.95 -14.33
C VAL A 71 12.72 -33.52 -14.82
N LEU A 72 13.74 -32.82 -14.32
CA LEU A 72 14.05 -31.47 -14.75
C LEU A 72 14.62 -31.48 -16.17
N ARG A 73 14.18 -30.54 -17.01
CA ARG A 73 14.71 -30.35 -18.36
C ARG A 73 16.19 -29.92 -18.34
N PRO A 74 16.95 -30.15 -19.43
CA PRO A 74 18.34 -29.69 -19.53
C PRO A 74 18.52 -28.19 -19.27
N ASP A 75 17.55 -27.37 -19.69
CA ASP A 75 17.48 -25.92 -19.48
C ASP A 75 16.77 -25.50 -18.18
N GLY A 76 16.40 -26.47 -17.35
CA GLY A 76 15.61 -26.24 -16.16
C GLY A 76 16.44 -25.79 -14.96
N THR A 77 15.74 -25.18 -14.01
CA THR A 77 16.31 -24.61 -12.78
C THR A 77 15.75 -25.29 -11.54
N PHE A 78 16.54 -25.36 -10.48
CA PHE A 78 16.15 -25.95 -9.20
C PHE A 78 16.50 -25.00 -8.06
N TRP A 79 15.52 -24.68 -7.24
CA TRP A 79 15.67 -23.88 -6.04
C TRP A 79 15.41 -24.72 -4.79
N LEU A 80 16.29 -24.60 -3.81
CA LEU A 80 16.20 -25.31 -2.53
C LEU A 80 16.22 -24.33 -1.36
N ALA A 81 15.20 -24.38 -0.51
CA ALA A 81 15.18 -23.69 0.78
C ALA A 81 15.67 -24.62 1.91
N ILE A 82 16.49 -24.11 2.82
CA ILE A 82 16.95 -24.84 4.02
C ILE A 82 17.40 -23.88 5.13
N GLY A 83 17.33 -24.33 6.39
CA GLY A 83 17.95 -23.70 7.55
C GLY A 83 19.46 -23.94 7.64
N ASP A 84 20.07 -23.49 8.74
CA ASP A 84 21.53 -23.52 8.93
C ASP A 84 22.12 -24.95 8.97
N GLU A 85 21.38 -25.90 9.56
CA GLU A 85 21.87 -27.21 10.00
C GLU A 85 22.47 -28.06 8.88
N PHE A 86 21.84 -28.05 7.70
CA PHE A 86 22.17 -28.92 6.58
C PHE A 86 22.45 -28.15 5.28
N ALA A 87 22.65 -26.82 5.37
CA ALA A 87 22.81 -25.99 4.17
C ALA A 87 23.99 -26.43 3.31
N ALA A 88 25.16 -26.65 3.92
CA ALA A 88 26.36 -27.06 3.19
C ALA A 88 26.21 -28.48 2.62
N GLU A 89 25.64 -29.39 3.42
CA GLU A 89 25.46 -30.79 3.11
C GLU A 89 24.49 -30.98 1.95
N LEU A 90 23.32 -30.33 1.99
CA LEU A 90 22.35 -30.40 0.89
C LEU A 90 22.88 -29.77 -0.39
N LYS A 91 23.70 -28.71 -0.28
CA LYS A 91 24.41 -28.18 -1.46
C LYS A 91 25.35 -29.23 -2.06
N VAL A 92 26.04 -30.00 -1.23
CA VAL A 92 26.93 -31.08 -1.69
C VAL A 92 26.11 -32.23 -2.29
N GLU A 93 25.02 -32.64 -1.67
CA GLU A 93 24.13 -33.69 -2.18
C GLU A 93 23.50 -33.30 -3.53
N ALA A 94 23.06 -32.05 -3.69
CA ALA A 94 22.56 -31.55 -4.97
C ALA A 94 23.64 -31.64 -6.07
N CYS A 95 24.89 -31.27 -5.75
CA CYS A 95 26.01 -31.42 -6.69
C CYS A 95 26.32 -32.89 -7.03
N LYS A 96 26.20 -33.82 -6.07
CA LYS A 96 26.34 -35.26 -6.32
C LYS A 96 25.22 -35.79 -7.22
N ALA A 97 24.01 -35.24 -7.10
CA ALA A 97 22.88 -35.57 -7.96
C ALA A 97 23.02 -35.04 -9.41
N GLY A 98 24.00 -34.16 -9.67
CA GLY A 98 24.32 -33.64 -11.00
C GLY A 98 24.11 -32.13 -11.17
N PHE A 99 23.54 -31.45 -10.18
CA PHE A 99 23.25 -30.02 -10.27
C PHE A 99 24.49 -29.13 -10.17
N HIS A 100 24.38 -27.93 -10.74
CA HIS A 100 25.40 -26.89 -10.67
C HIS A 100 24.88 -25.66 -9.95
N LEU A 101 25.56 -25.27 -8.87
CA LEU A 101 25.20 -24.07 -8.10
C LEU A 101 25.49 -22.81 -8.92
N ARG A 102 24.51 -21.92 -9.01
CA ARG A 102 24.63 -20.57 -9.60
C ARG A 102 24.77 -19.49 -8.55
N SER A 103 23.97 -19.57 -7.49
CA SER A 103 24.00 -18.60 -6.39
C SER A 103 23.55 -19.26 -5.10
N TRP A 104 24.21 -18.89 -4.00
CA TRP A 104 23.76 -19.16 -2.65
C TRP A 104 23.11 -17.88 -2.13
N VAL A 105 21.79 -17.82 -2.26
CA VAL A 105 21.01 -16.66 -1.86
C VAL A 105 20.70 -16.71 -0.36
N ILE A 106 20.83 -15.58 0.31
CA ILE A 106 20.43 -15.41 1.71
C ILE A 106 19.10 -14.67 1.75
N TRP A 107 18.07 -15.38 2.20
CA TRP A 107 16.77 -14.78 2.50
C TRP A 107 16.75 -14.35 3.97
N TYR A 108 16.92 -13.06 4.21
CA TYR A 108 16.84 -12.45 5.53
C TYR A 108 15.40 -12.18 5.95
N TYR A 109 15.08 -12.33 7.25
CA TYR A 109 13.82 -11.92 7.85
C TYR A 109 14.01 -11.44 9.30
N THR A 110 13.26 -10.41 9.71
CA THR A 110 13.47 -9.73 11.01
C THR A 110 12.98 -10.52 12.22
N PHE A 111 12.00 -11.40 12.05
CA PHE A 111 11.46 -12.23 13.12
C PHE A 111 12.26 -13.53 13.26
N GLY A 112 13.44 -13.42 13.88
CA GLY A 112 14.35 -14.53 14.12
C GLY A 112 14.16 -15.22 15.47
N VAL A 113 14.61 -16.48 15.58
CA VAL A 113 14.60 -17.20 16.85
C VAL A 113 15.77 -16.70 17.70
N HIS A 114 15.47 -16.07 18.85
CA HIS A 114 16.48 -15.63 19.80
C HIS A 114 17.32 -16.81 20.28
N CYS A 115 18.64 -16.70 20.15
CA CYS A 115 19.58 -17.72 20.57
C CYS A 115 20.40 -17.22 21.77
N LYS A 116 20.49 -18.00 22.85
CA LYS A 116 21.24 -17.60 24.06
C LYS A 116 22.76 -17.66 23.88
N ASN A 117 23.24 -18.65 23.13
CA ASN A 117 24.66 -19.02 23.06
C ASN A 117 25.28 -18.81 21.66
N LYS A 118 24.56 -18.15 20.75
CA LYS A 118 25.00 -17.86 19.38
C LYS A 118 24.18 -16.69 18.80
N PHE A 119 24.57 -16.21 17.63
CA PHE A 119 23.81 -15.19 16.90
C PHE A 119 22.38 -15.65 16.59
N THR A 120 21.45 -14.70 16.63
CA THR A 120 20.03 -14.90 16.31
C THR A 120 19.86 -15.46 14.90
N ARG A 121 18.96 -16.43 14.76
CA ARG A 121 18.62 -17.03 13.47
C ARG A 121 17.58 -16.18 12.74
N SER A 122 18.05 -15.37 11.82
CA SER A 122 17.25 -14.37 11.08
C SER A 122 17.32 -14.54 9.56
N HIS A 123 17.73 -15.70 9.07
CA HIS A 123 17.78 -15.96 7.63
C HIS A 123 17.57 -17.44 7.28
N ALA A 124 17.22 -17.70 6.03
CA ALA A 124 17.21 -19.02 5.43
C ALA A 124 18.10 -19.00 4.18
N HIS A 125 18.60 -20.18 3.82
CA HIS A 125 19.41 -20.36 2.62
C HIS A 125 18.53 -20.76 1.46
N LEU A 126 18.66 -20.06 0.34
CA LEU A 126 18.05 -20.39 -0.94
C LEU A 126 19.16 -20.73 -1.93
N PHE A 127 19.30 -22.01 -2.28
CA PHE A 127 20.26 -22.41 -3.30
C PHE A 127 19.62 -22.37 -4.67
N TYR A 128 20.21 -21.60 -5.59
CA TYR A 128 19.85 -21.59 -7.00
C TYR A 128 20.77 -22.53 -7.78
N PHE A 129 20.23 -23.66 -8.21
CA PHE A 129 20.89 -24.65 -9.05
C PHE A 129 20.35 -24.63 -10.49
N VAL A 130 21.19 -25.09 -11.41
CA VAL A 130 20.84 -25.38 -12.80
C VAL A 130 21.27 -26.80 -13.16
N LYS A 131 20.56 -27.42 -14.11
CA LYS A 131 20.95 -28.73 -14.64
C LYS A 131 22.17 -28.61 -15.57
N ASP A 132 22.15 -27.67 -16.51
CA ASP A 132 23.29 -27.36 -17.39
C ASP A 132 23.93 -26.00 -17.03
N ARG A 133 25.27 -25.92 -17.08
CA ARG A 133 26.01 -24.70 -16.71
C ARG A 133 25.82 -23.53 -17.67
N ARG A 134 25.46 -23.82 -18.91
CA ARG A 134 25.42 -22.91 -20.05
C ARG A 134 24.00 -22.70 -20.57
N ALA A 135 23.14 -23.72 -20.49
CA ALA A 135 21.75 -23.65 -20.92
C ALA A 135 20.81 -23.65 -19.71
N PHE A 136 20.22 -22.49 -19.39
CA PHE A 136 19.21 -22.39 -18.35
C PHE A 136 18.34 -21.14 -18.53
N CYS A 137 17.09 -21.19 -18.07
CA CYS A 137 16.17 -20.07 -18.07
C CYS A 137 16.54 -19.03 -17.00
N TYR A 138 16.74 -17.77 -17.39
CA TYR A 138 16.95 -16.66 -16.46
C TYR A 138 16.53 -15.30 -17.06
N HIS A 139 15.57 -14.62 -16.42
CA HIS A 139 14.97 -13.35 -16.83
C HIS A 139 15.33 -12.22 -15.84
N PRO A 140 16.54 -11.62 -15.94
CA PRO A 140 16.95 -10.55 -15.05
C PRO A 140 16.05 -9.32 -15.14
N GLU A 141 15.47 -9.05 -16.31
CA GLU A 141 14.54 -7.94 -16.54
C GLU A 141 13.22 -8.07 -15.78
N ALA A 142 12.76 -9.30 -15.52
CA ALA A 142 11.50 -9.55 -14.82
C ALA A 142 11.60 -9.29 -13.30
N ILE A 143 12.83 -9.20 -12.78
CA ILE A 143 13.16 -8.99 -11.37
C ILE A 143 14.12 -7.82 -11.17
N ALA A 144 14.27 -6.96 -12.17
CA ALA A 144 15.24 -5.88 -12.12
C ALA A 144 14.89 -4.88 -11.02
N VAL A 145 15.91 -4.53 -10.24
CA VAL A 145 15.84 -3.50 -9.21
C VAL A 145 16.80 -2.36 -9.54
N PRO A 146 16.53 -1.13 -9.09
CA PRO A 146 17.48 -0.04 -9.15
C PRO A 146 18.84 -0.42 -8.52
N SER A 147 19.92 0.01 -9.16
CA SER A 147 21.26 -0.13 -8.59
C SER A 147 21.58 1.00 -7.63
N ALA A 148 22.49 0.75 -6.66
CA ALA A 148 23.08 1.80 -5.85
C ALA A 148 23.77 2.89 -6.70
N ARG A 149 24.27 2.53 -7.90
CA ARG A 149 24.81 3.48 -8.87
C ARG A 149 23.75 4.48 -9.36
N GLN A 150 22.51 4.03 -9.53
CA GLN A 150 21.38 4.91 -9.86
C GLN A 150 20.93 5.72 -8.64
N LEU A 151 20.79 5.06 -7.48
CA LEU A 151 20.10 5.66 -6.33
C LEU A 151 20.97 6.48 -5.39
N ILE A 152 22.23 6.11 -5.24
CA ILE A 152 23.16 6.68 -4.27
C ILE A 152 24.24 7.50 -4.97
N TYR A 153 24.85 6.94 -6.01
CA TYR A 153 26.03 7.55 -6.63
C TYR A 153 25.74 8.43 -7.85
N ASN A 154 24.49 8.43 -8.35
CA ASN A 154 24.09 9.09 -9.59
C ASN A 154 25.12 8.92 -10.73
N ASP A 155 25.64 7.69 -10.88
CA ASP A 155 26.71 7.35 -11.83
C ASP A 155 26.11 7.16 -13.22
N LYS A 156 26.56 7.96 -14.20
CA LYS A 156 26.07 7.91 -15.59
C LYS A 156 26.29 6.56 -16.29
N ARG A 157 27.16 5.71 -15.76
CA ARG A 157 27.38 4.33 -16.26
C ARG A 157 26.31 3.36 -15.76
N ALA A 158 25.42 3.79 -14.87
CA ALA A 158 24.39 2.92 -14.36
C ALA A 158 23.38 2.58 -15.46
N ASN A 159 22.98 1.32 -15.52
CA ASN A 159 21.98 0.89 -16.50
C ASN A 159 20.61 1.47 -16.09
N PRO A 160 19.96 2.29 -16.93
CA PRO A 160 18.66 2.87 -16.59
C PRO A 160 17.57 1.81 -16.37
N LYS A 161 17.72 0.61 -16.95
CA LYS A 161 16.80 -0.52 -16.76
C LYS A 161 17.00 -1.26 -15.43
N GLY A 162 17.91 -0.81 -14.57
CA GLY A 162 18.23 -1.48 -13.31
C GLY A 162 19.22 -2.63 -13.49
N ARG A 163 19.24 -3.53 -12.50
CA ARG A 163 20.10 -4.71 -12.44
C ARG A 163 19.39 -5.87 -11.74
N SER A 164 19.94 -7.08 -11.84
CA SER A 164 19.52 -8.18 -10.97
C SER A 164 19.70 -7.81 -9.49
N PRO A 165 18.77 -8.25 -8.61
CA PRO A 165 18.94 -8.14 -7.17
C PRO A 165 20.25 -8.79 -6.70
N ASP A 166 20.77 -8.35 -5.56
CA ASP A 166 21.88 -9.05 -4.91
C ASP A 166 21.48 -10.48 -4.53
N ASP A 167 22.48 -11.31 -4.24
CA ASP A 167 22.27 -12.65 -3.66
C ASP A 167 21.95 -12.58 -2.16
N THR A 168 22.04 -11.40 -1.55
CA THR A 168 21.44 -11.12 -0.25
C THR A 168 20.11 -10.44 -0.48
N TRP A 169 19.00 -11.15 -0.29
CA TRP A 169 17.65 -10.65 -0.56
C TRP A 169 17.17 -9.76 0.58
N ILE A 170 17.79 -8.58 0.59
CA ILE A 170 17.64 -7.47 1.52
C ILE A 170 17.42 -6.24 0.64
N LEU A 171 16.26 -5.59 0.74
CA LEU A 171 16.04 -4.27 0.16
C LEU A 171 16.41 -3.23 1.21
N ARG A 172 17.35 -2.34 0.86
CA ARG A 172 17.77 -1.29 1.79
C ARG A 172 16.85 -0.08 1.65
N PRO A 173 16.61 0.70 2.73
CA PRO A 173 15.82 1.93 2.67
C PRO A 173 16.33 2.92 1.64
N GLN A 174 17.65 2.95 1.40
CA GLN A 174 18.26 3.80 0.38
C GLN A 174 17.90 3.37 -1.05
N ASP A 175 17.46 2.13 -1.23
CA ASP A 175 17.07 1.56 -2.51
C ASP A 175 15.59 1.82 -2.88
N CYS A 176 14.76 2.33 -1.94
CA CYS A 176 13.35 2.66 -2.16
C CYS A 176 12.81 3.66 -1.12
N ARG A 177 13.24 4.93 -1.14
CA ARG A 177 12.95 5.92 -0.09
C ARG A 177 11.46 6.19 0.16
N ASP A 178 10.60 5.97 -0.84
CA ASP A 178 9.15 6.18 -0.75
C ASP A 178 8.42 5.00 -0.08
N ALA A 179 9.09 3.86 0.10
CA ALA A 179 8.55 2.66 0.74
C ALA A 179 9.02 2.47 2.20
N PHE A 180 9.89 3.35 2.69
CA PHE A 180 10.49 3.26 4.02
C PHE A 180 10.24 4.52 4.85
N GLN A 181 9.82 4.34 6.08
CA GLN A 181 9.77 5.43 7.06
C GLN A 181 11.20 5.80 7.52
N PRO A 182 11.44 7.01 8.07
CA PRO A 182 12.76 7.45 8.54
C PRO A 182 13.43 6.56 9.60
N ASN A 183 12.70 5.61 10.18
CA ASN A 183 13.12 4.69 11.23
C ASN A 183 12.99 3.20 10.82
N GLU A 184 12.86 2.93 9.53
CA GLU A 184 12.85 1.56 8.99
C GLU A 184 14.18 1.26 8.31
N ASP A 185 14.77 0.12 8.66
CA ASP A 185 16.18 -0.14 8.35
C ASP A 185 16.38 -1.10 7.16
N ILE A 186 15.37 -1.95 6.85
CA ILE A 186 15.38 -3.02 5.81
C ILE A 186 13.94 -3.45 5.45
N TRP A 187 13.63 -3.63 4.15
CA TRP A 187 12.50 -4.44 3.68
C TRP A 187 13.04 -5.76 3.12
N TYR A 188 12.33 -6.82 3.44
CA TYR A 188 12.67 -8.22 3.18
C TYR A 188 11.37 -8.90 2.76
N PHE A 189 11.42 -10.14 2.27
CA PHE A 189 10.21 -10.96 2.26
C PHE A 189 9.97 -11.44 3.69
N PRO A 190 9.00 -10.90 4.45
CA PRO A 190 8.80 -11.39 5.80
C PRO A 190 8.36 -12.85 5.79
N ARG A 191 8.74 -13.61 6.81
CA ARG A 191 8.07 -14.89 7.07
C ARG A 191 6.57 -14.63 7.21
N VAL A 192 5.75 -15.53 6.68
CA VAL A 192 4.29 -15.40 6.77
C VAL A 192 3.86 -15.66 8.22
N ASN A 193 3.61 -14.58 8.96
CA ASN A 193 3.19 -14.63 10.35
C ASN A 193 1.66 -14.85 10.48
N GLY A 194 1.20 -15.30 11.64
CA GLY A 194 -0.21 -15.61 11.92
C GLY A 194 -1.19 -14.47 11.67
N THR A 195 -0.73 -13.22 11.80
CA THR A 195 -1.55 -12.01 11.60
C THR A 195 -1.62 -11.54 10.16
N PHE A 196 -0.84 -12.14 9.25
CA PHE A 196 -0.77 -11.67 7.87
C PHE A 196 -1.96 -12.18 7.07
N LYS A 197 -2.55 -11.33 6.24
CA LYS A 197 -3.64 -11.70 5.32
C LYS A 197 -3.28 -12.89 4.43
N GLU A 198 -2.00 -13.01 4.05
CA GLU A 198 -1.46 -14.11 3.27
C GLU A 198 -1.54 -15.47 3.98
N ARG A 199 -1.56 -15.50 5.32
CA ARG A 199 -1.53 -16.71 6.12
C ARG A 199 -2.77 -17.57 5.86
N ALA A 200 -2.57 -18.79 5.37
CA ALA A 200 -3.65 -19.73 5.13
C ALA A 200 -4.18 -20.38 6.42
N GLY A 201 -3.37 -20.43 7.48
CA GLY A 201 -3.78 -20.83 8.83
C GLY A 201 -3.60 -22.31 9.17
N PHE A 202 -3.41 -23.18 8.18
CA PHE A 202 -3.37 -24.64 8.39
C PHE A 202 -1.98 -25.28 8.34
N HIS A 203 -0.96 -24.56 7.86
CA HIS A 203 0.42 -25.07 7.75
C HIS A 203 1.38 -24.13 8.48
N GLY A 204 2.22 -24.67 9.35
CA GLY A 204 3.15 -23.91 10.20
C GLY A 204 4.13 -23.03 9.43
N CYS A 205 4.74 -23.59 8.41
CA CYS A 205 5.86 -23.02 7.66
C CYS A 205 5.41 -22.61 6.24
N GLN A 206 4.55 -21.60 6.12
CA GLN A 206 4.11 -21.10 4.81
C GLN A 206 5.17 -20.16 4.21
N MET A 207 5.62 -20.44 2.98
CA MET A 207 6.50 -19.57 2.21
C MET A 207 5.79 -18.30 1.70
N PRO A 208 6.47 -17.15 1.58
CA PRO A 208 5.88 -15.90 1.08
C PRO A 208 5.66 -15.91 -0.43
N GLU A 209 4.50 -15.42 -0.90
CA GLU A 209 4.13 -15.40 -2.31
C GLU A 209 5.08 -14.55 -3.16
N GLN A 210 5.47 -13.36 -2.70
CA GLN A 210 6.35 -12.47 -3.48
C GLN A 210 7.79 -13.01 -3.60
N LEU A 211 8.26 -13.77 -2.61
CA LEU A 211 9.55 -14.47 -2.67
C LEU A 211 9.54 -15.51 -3.80
N LEU A 212 8.53 -16.38 -3.80
CA LEU A 212 8.36 -17.38 -4.85
C LEU A 212 8.05 -16.73 -6.21
N GLY A 213 7.32 -15.62 -6.20
CA GLY A 213 7.02 -14.84 -7.39
C GLY A 213 8.27 -14.29 -8.06
N ARG A 214 9.25 -13.84 -7.28
CA ARG A 214 10.58 -13.46 -7.80
C ARG A 214 11.27 -14.65 -8.47
N ILE A 215 11.32 -15.81 -7.81
CA ILE A 215 11.95 -17.03 -8.35
C ILE A 215 11.27 -17.48 -9.65
N ILE A 216 9.94 -17.60 -9.65
CA ILE A 216 9.16 -18.09 -10.79
C ILE A 216 9.27 -17.13 -11.98
N ARG A 217 9.18 -15.82 -11.76
CA ARG A 217 9.39 -14.81 -12.83
C ARG A 217 10.79 -14.88 -13.42
N ALA A 218 11.80 -15.09 -12.58
CA ALA A 218 13.19 -15.14 -13.02
C ALA A 218 13.51 -16.43 -13.79
N CYS A 219 12.93 -17.57 -13.43
CA CYS A 219 13.44 -18.88 -13.86
C CYS A 219 12.41 -19.72 -14.63
N SER A 220 11.33 -19.11 -15.14
CA SER A 220 10.33 -19.77 -16.00
C SER A 220 9.62 -18.78 -16.91
N ASN A 221 9.06 -19.28 -18.00
CA ASN A 221 8.14 -18.56 -18.90
C ASN A 221 6.67 -18.86 -18.53
N PRO A 222 5.70 -18.05 -19.00
CA PRO A 222 4.30 -18.47 -19.02
C PRO A 222 4.14 -19.85 -19.67
N ASP A 223 3.16 -20.62 -19.21
CA ASP A 223 2.88 -22.01 -19.61
C ASP A 223 3.95 -23.06 -19.24
N ASP A 224 5.13 -22.65 -18.76
CA ASP A 224 6.12 -23.58 -18.21
C ASP A 224 5.55 -24.35 -17.01
N VAL A 225 6.12 -25.53 -16.78
CA VAL A 225 5.77 -26.42 -15.67
C VAL A 225 6.68 -26.16 -14.47
N VAL A 226 6.07 -25.90 -13.31
CA VAL A 226 6.72 -25.77 -12.00
C VAL A 226 6.43 -26.99 -11.12
N VAL A 227 7.45 -27.64 -10.56
CA VAL A 227 7.28 -28.73 -9.58
C VAL A 227 7.62 -28.29 -8.16
N ASP A 228 6.80 -28.71 -7.20
CA ASP A 228 7.07 -28.60 -5.78
C ASP A 228 6.98 -29.99 -5.10
N PRO A 229 8.12 -30.63 -4.76
CA PRO A 229 8.12 -31.93 -4.12
C PRO A 229 7.67 -31.89 -2.64
N PHE A 230 7.53 -30.72 -2.04
CA PHE A 230 7.18 -30.53 -0.62
C PHE A 230 6.11 -29.43 -0.50
N SER A 231 4.95 -29.68 -1.10
CA SER A 231 3.98 -28.62 -1.39
C SER A 231 3.42 -27.93 -0.15
N GLY A 232 3.28 -28.60 1.00
CA GLY A 232 2.81 -28.06 2.27
C GLY A 232 1.55 -27.20 2.10
N SER A 233 1.68 -25.88 2.32
CA SER A 233 0.61 -24.88 2.14
C SER A 233 0.20 -24.59 0.67
N ALA A 234 0.82 -25.27 -0.30
CA ALA A 234 0.71 -25.11 -1.74
C ALA A 234 1.12 -23.73 -2.29
N THR A 235 1.92 -22.93 -1.57
CA THR A 235 2.27 -21.57 -2.03
C THR A 235 2.98 -21.56 -3.38
N THR A 236 3.95 -22.45 -3.63
CA THR A 236 4.63 -22.54 -4.94
C THR A 236 3.64 -22.75 -6.08
N LEU A 237 2.72 -23.69 -5.90
CA LEU A 237 1.70 -24.05 -6.89
C LEU A 237 0.71 -22.90 -7.12
N VAL A 238 0.28 -22.24 -6.03
CA VAL A 238 -0.58 -21.06 -6.08
C VAL A 238 0.09 -19.94 -6.87
N VAL A 239 1.34 -19.60 -6.54
CA VAL A 239 2.09 -18.53 -7.22
C VAL A 239 2.33 -18.89 -8.69
N ALA A 240 2.67 -20.15 -8.99
CA ALA A 240 2.78 -20.63 -10.37
C ALA A 240 1.48 -20.39 -11.15
N LYS A 241 0.33 -20.79 -10.58
CA LYS A 241 -0.99 -20.56 -11.17
C LYS A 241 -1.29 -19.08 -11.38
N LYS A 242 -1.09 -18.24 -10.36
CA LYS A 242 -1.30 -16.78 -10.44
C LYS A 242 -0.49 -16.16 -11.57
N LEU A 243 0.75 -16.63 -11.77
CA LEU A 243 1.64 -16.18 -12.83
C LEU A 243 1.42 -16.88 -14.19
N GLY A 244 0.39 -17.73 -14.33
CA GLY A 244 0.09 -18.40 -15.60
C GLY A 244 1.08 -19.51 -15.98
N ARG A 245 1.61 -20.23 -15.00
CA ARG A 245 2.41 -21.45 -15.20
C ARG A 245 1.57 -22.69 -14.90
N GLN A 246 1.91 -23.80 -15.56
CA GLN A 246 1.46 -25.12 -15.13
C GLN A 246 2.23 -25.55 -13.88
N PHE A 247 1.65 -26.44 -13.08
CA PHE A 247 2.29 -26.88 -11.85
C PHE A 247 1.98 -28.33 -11.51
N VAL A 248 2.83 -28.95 -10.72
CA VAL A 248 2.56 -30.24 -10.07
C VAL A 248 3.19 -30.24 -8.69
N GLY A 249 2.44 -30.72 -7.69
CA GLY A 249 2.90 -30.78 -6.32
C GLY A 249 2.76 -32.17 -5.72
N PHE A 250 3.64 -32.49 -4.77
CA PHE A 250 3.55 -33.69 -3.94
C PHE A 250 3.49 -33.27 -2.46
N GLU A 251 2.59 -33.90 -1.72
CA GLU A 251 2.40 -33.65 -0.29
C GLU A 251 2.06 -34.94 0.44
N LEU A 252 2.80 -35.26 1.51
CA LEU A 252 2.62 -36.50 2.24
C LEU A 252 1.36 -36.48 3.12
N SER A 253 1.04 -35.32 3.72
CA SER A 253 -0.15 -35.14 4.54
C SER A 253 -1.42 -35.07 3.69
N SER A 254 -2.37 -35.96 3.98
CA SER A 254 -3.69 -35.92 3.33
C SER A 254 -4.45 -34.62 3.66
N GLU A 255 -4.29 -34.11 4.88
CA GLU A 255 -4.91 -32.87 5.35
C GLU A 255 -4.33 -31.67 4.59
N TYR A 256 -3.00 -31.50 4.58
CA TYR A 256 -2.35 -30.40 3.86
C TYR A 256 -2.60 -30.47 2.37
N SER A 257 -2.57 -31.68 1.78
CA SER A 257 -2.89 -31.85 0.36
C SER A 257 -4.32 -31.41 0.04
N SER A 258 -5.30 -31.73 0.90
CA SER A 258 -6.70 -31.36 0.68
C SER A 258 -6.92 -29.84 0.80
N GLN A 259 -6.31 -29.21 1.81
CA GLN A 259 -6.40 -27.78 2.01
C GLN A 259 -5.64 -26.99 0.93
N GLY A 260 -4.48 -27.48 0.50
CA GLY A 260 -3.73 -26.97 -0.64
C GLY A 260 -4.55 -27.04 -1.94
N ALA A 261 -5.22 -28.16 -2.20
CA ALA A 261 -6.12 -28.30 -3.35
C ALA A 261 -7.28 -27.28 -3.30
N ALA A 262 -7.87 -27.05 -2.11
CA ALA A 262 -8.92 -26.04 -1.92
C ALA A 262 -8.42 -24.60 -2.14
N ARG A 263 -7.17 -24.30 -1.75
CA ARG A 263 -6.51 -23.00 -2.04
C ARG A 263 -6.30 -22.83 -3.55
N LEU A 264 -5.81 -23.86 -4.22
CA LEU A 264 -5.61 -23.88 -5.68
C LEU A 264 -6.92 -23.72 -6.47
N LYS A 265 -8.02 -24.32 -6.00
CA LYS A 265 -9.34 -24.20 -6.63
C LYS A 265 -9.87 -22.77 -6.61
N ARG A 266 -9.58 -22.02 -5.53
CA ARG A 266 -10.02 -20.61 -5.34
C ARG A 266 -9.13 -19.59 -6.05
N THR A 267 -7.89 -19.97 -6.35
CA THR A 267 -6.91 -19.10 -7.03
C THR A 267 -7.21 -19.01 -8.52
N GLN A 268 -7.15 -17.82 -9.11
CA GLN A 268 -7.28 -17.60 -10.55
C GLN A 268 -5.95 -17.16 -11.18
N VAL A 269 -5.80 -17.41 -12.48
CA VAL A 269 -4.66 -16.90 -13.25
C VAL A 269 -4.77 -15.37 -13.30
N GLY A 270 -3.68 -14.68 -12.99
CA GLY A 270 -3.63 -13.21 -12.94
C GLY A 270 -3.94 -12.60 -11.58
N ASP A 271 -4.34 -13.38 -10.57
CA ASP A 271 -4.51 -12.85 -9.20
C ASP A 271 -3.21 -12.20 -8.71
N ARG A 272 -3.34 -11.10 -7.95
CA ARG A 272 -2.19 -10.41 -7.36
C ARG A 272 -1.48 -11.32 -6.34
N LEU A 273 -0.14 -11.26 -6.32
CA LEU A 273 0.65 -11.88 -5.27
C LEU A 273 0.50 -11.09 -3.96
N GLU A 274 0.32 -11.79 -2.86
CA GLU A 274 0.22 -11.17 -1.53
C GLU A 274 1.60 -10.70 -1.04
N GLY A 275 1.63 -9.54 -0.36
CA GLY A 275 2.87 -8.92 0.13
C GLY A 275 3.46 -7.88 -0.82
N VAL A 276 4.60 -7.32 -0.40
CA VAL A 276 5.27 -6.21 -1.09
C VAL A 276 5.94 -6.66 -2.39
N GLU A 277 5.78 -5.87 -3.45
CA GLU A 277 6.45 -6.06 -4.74
C GLU A 277 7.85 -5.40 -4.81
N ASP A 278 8.69 -5.89 -5.71
CA ASP A 278 10.01 -5.32 -5.98
C ASP A 278 9.90 -3.90 -6.59
N PRO A 279 10.66 -2.91 -6.09
CA PRO A 279 10.66 -1.57 -6.67
C PRO A 279 11.32 -1.60 -8.05
N ARG A 280 10.59 -1.18 -9.09
CA ARG A 280 11.06 -1.24 -10.50
C ARG A 280 11.76 0.03 -10.99
N SER A 281 11.71 1.13 -10.24
CA SER A 281 12.28 2.42 -10.63
C SER A 281 13.05 3.08 -9.50
N SER A 282 14.15 3.75 -9.86
CA SER A 282 14.94 4.54 -8.92
C SER A 282 14.21 5.83 -8.57
N VAL A 283 14.04 6.14 -7.29
CA VAL A 283 13.69 7.49 -6.83
C VAL A 283 14.74 8.47 -7.35
N LYS A 284 14.31 9.58 -7.99
CA LYS A 284 15.25 10.59 -8.52
C LYS A 284 16.14 11.11 -7.37
N SER A 285 17.44 11.25 -7.63
CA SER A 285 18.36 11.77 -6.60
C SER A 285 17.92 13.17 -6.16
N VAL A 286 17.99 13.44 -4.86
CA VAL A 286 17.68 14.75 -4.26
C VAL A 286 18.46 15.87 -4.99
N ASP A 287 19.69 15.57 -5.42
CA ASP A 287 20.56 16.48 -6.18
C ASP A 287 20.07 16.82 -7.59
N GLU A 288 19.35 15.93 -8.29
CA GLU A 288 18.78 16.24 -9.62
C GLU A 288 17.52 17.08 -9.50
N VAL A 289 16.72 16.83 -8.46
CA VAL A 289 15.57 17.66 -8.10
C VAL A 289 16.06 19.04 -7.64
N GLU A 290 17.15 19.11 -6.88
CA GLU A 290 17.76 20.36 -6.44
C GLU A 290 18.49 21.11 -7.56
N ARG A 291 19.18 20.44 -8.50
CA ARG A 291 19.83 21.11 -9.65
C ARG A 291 18.80 21.66 -10.65
N ALA A 292 17.68 20.98 -10.85
CA ALA A 292 16.56 21.52 -11.62
C ALA A 292 15.93 22.75 -10.94
N ARG A 293 15.95 22.80 -9.59
CA ARG A 293 15.49 23.96 -8.78
C ARG A 293 16.55 25.07 -8.66
N ALA A 294 17.84 24.76 -8.71
CA ALA A 294 18.95 25.70 -8.52
C ALA A 294 19.16 26.68 -9.69
N GLY A 295 18.49 26.47 -10.83
CA GLY A 295 18.43 27.44 -11.93
C GLY A 295 17.65 28.72 -11.60
N ARG A 296 16.96 28.80 -10.45
CA ARG A 296 16.24 29.99 -9.97
C ARG A 296 16.66 30.32 -8.54
N LYS A 297 17.83 30.94 -8.37
CA LYS A 297 18.29 31.49 -7.09
C LYS A 297 17.52 32.76 -6.71
N SER A 298 17.04 32.82 -5.47
CA SER A 298 17.31 33.98 -4.60
C SER A 298 17.33 33.55 -3.13
N GLN A 299 18.25 34.15 -2.40
CA GLN A 299 18.81 33.77 -1.10
C GLN A 299 17.84 33.89 0.09
N GLY A 300 17.98 33.03 1.09
CA GLY A 300 17.38 33.18 2.42
C GLY A 300 18.00 32.17 3.41
N LYS A 301 18.37 32.65 4.60
CA LYS A 301 19.33 32.05 5.55
C LYS A 301 18.86 30.78 6.28
N ALA A 302 19.84 29.94 6.63
CA ALA A 302 19.73 28.76 7.48
C ALA A 302 19.33 29.08 8.94
N THR A 303 18.51 28.21 9.54
CA THR A 303 18.27 28.14 10.98
C THR A 303 18.57 26.74 11.53
N LYS A 304 19.32 26.76 12.64
CA LYS A 304 19.93 25.64 13.36
C LYS A 304 18.91 24.66 13.96
N ARG A 305 19.29 23.37 13.97
CA ARG A 305 18.78 22.33 14.87
C ARG A 305 18.91 22.75 16.34
N ILE A 306 17.87 22.52 17.12
CA ILE A 306 17.94 22.38 18.58
C ILE A 306 17.82 20.88 18.85
N GLU A 307 18.93 20.26 19.23
CA GLU A 307 18.99 18.95 19.87
C GLU A 307 19.03 19.19 21.38
N GLU A 308 17.96 18.89 22.11
CA GLU A 308 18.03 18.73 23.57
C GLU A 308 17.14 17.56 24.04
N GLY A 309 17.82 16.49 24.48
CA GLY A 309 17.57 15.77 25.73
C GLY A 309 16.26 14.99 25.91
N PHE A 310 16.36 13.65 25.84
CA PHE A 310 15.54 12.79 26.72
C PHE A 310 16.39 11.66 27.32
N LEU A 311 16.24 11.51 28.64
CA LEU A 311 16.94 10.55 29.49
C LEU A 311 16.59 9.09 29.13
N PRO A 312 17.56 8.16 29.09
CA PRO A 312 17.28 6.73 28.99
C PRO A 312 17.00 6.16 30.38
N GLY A 313 15.98 5.31 30.50
CA GLY A 313 15.82 4.45 31.67
C GLY A 313 14.46 4.49 32.37
N PHE A 314 13.43 4.02 31.67
CA PHE A 314 12.28 3.34 32.31
C PHE A 314 11.45 2.51 31.31
N PHE A 315 11.54 2.82 30.00
CA PHE A 315 10.54 2.42 29.00
C PHE A 315 10.87 1.24 28.07
N ASP A 316 12.08 0.68 28.07
CA ASP A 316 12.42 -0.54 27.28
C ASP A 316 11.79 -1.84 27.84
N SER A 317 10.89 -1.73 28.82
CA SER A 317 10.33 -2.85 29.59
C SER A 317 8.90 -3.25 29.21
N ILE A 318 8.23 -2.53 28.29
CA ILE A 318 6.83 -2.80 27.92
C ILE A 318 6.76 -3.49 26.53
N PRO A 319 6.31 -4.76 26.43
CA PRO A 319 6.17 -5.47 25.15
C PRO A 319 5.22 -4.76 24.17
N LYS A 320 5.55 -4.74 22.87
CA LYS A 320 4.78 -4.09 21.78
C LYS A 320 3.28 -4.44 21.75
N VAL A 321 2.89 -5.67 22.13
CA VAL A 321 1.48 -6.10 22.22
C VAL A 321 0.69 -5.26 23.23
N LYS A 322 1.32 -4.84 24.34
CA LYS A 322 0.68 -3.97 25.33
C LYS A 322 0.51 -2.54 24.79
N GLN A 323 1.35 -2.06 23.88
CA GLN A 323 1.25 -0.68 23.38
C GLN A 323 0.00 -0.47 22.52
N SER A 324 -0.35 -1.43 21.65
CA SER A 324 -1.57 -1.37 20.84
C SER A 324 -2.84 -1.44 21.69
N GLU A 325 -2.85 -2.27 22.74
CA GLU A 325 -3.96 -2.36 23.70
C GLU A 325 -4.12 -1.09 24.53
N ILE A 326 -3.01 -0.49 24.98
CA ILE A 326 -3.03 0.76 25.74
C ILE A 326 -3.49 1.93 24.84
N LEU A 327 -3.06 1.98 23.58
CA LEU A 327 -3.50 2.98 22.62
C LEU A 327 -4.99 2.82 22.27
N ALA A 328 -5.46 1.59 22.08
CA ALA A 328 -6.89 1.31 21.90
C ALA A 328 -7.70 1.70 23.14
N THR A 329 -7.19 1.44 24.34
CA THR A 329 -7.80 1.87 25.61
C THR A 329 -7.89 3.39 25.70
N ALA A 330 -6.82 4.11 25.34
CA ALA A 330 -6.80 5.57 25.30
C ALA A 330 -7.87 6.12 24.34
N PHE A 331 -7.99 5.49 23.17
CA PHE A 331 -9.04 5.79 22.19
C PHE A 331 -10.44 5.57 22.75
N TYR A 332 -10.75 4.39 23.30
CA TYR A 332 -12.10 4.11 23.80
C TYR A 332 -12.50 5.09 24.93
N ARG A 333 -11.58 5.42 25.84
CA ARG A 333 -11.82 6.42 26.91
C ARG A 333 -12.07 7.83 26.38
N ALA A 334 -11.39 8.22 25.31
CA ALA A 334 -11.55 9.55 24.72
C ALA A 334 -12.70 9.65 23.70
N SER A 335 -13.07 8.53 23.07
CA SER A 335 -13.97 8.50 21.91
C SER A 335 -15.40 8.95 22.21
N LYS A 336 -15.85 8.85 23.47
CA LYS A 336 -17.26 9.06 23.86
C LYS A 336 -18.25 8.25 23.01
N GLY A 337 -17.80 7.10 22.48
CA GLY A 337 -18.61 6.25 21.60
C GLY A 337 -18.56 6.64 20.12
N TYR A 338 -17.87 7.71 19.73
CA TYR A 338 -17.67 8.09 18.34
C TYR A 338 -16.59 7.25 17.65
N GLY A 339 -16.71 7.07 16.33
CA GLY A 339 -15.72 6.37 15.52
C GLY A 339 -14.38 7.12 15.37
N LEU A 340 -13.35 6.42 14.87
CA LEU A 340 -12.00 6.96 14.68
C LEU A 340 -11.98 8.28 13.91
N GLU A 341 -12.69 8.34 12.77
CA GLU A 341 -12.72 9.54 11.93
C GLU A 341 -13.16 10.75 12.74
N ARG A 342 -14.17 10.59 13.59
CA ARG A 342 -14.66 11.67 14.43
C ARG A 342 -13.64 12.09 15.49
N VAL A 343 -12.91 11.14 16.09
CA VAL A 343 -11.86 11.44 17.07
C VAL A 343 -10.64 12.16 16.46
N LEU A 344 -10.34 11.89 15.19
CA LEU A 344 -9.26 12.59 14.48
C LEU A 344 -9.69 13.99 14.02
N LEU A 345 -10.92 14.13 13.52
CA LEU A 345 -11.41 15.40 12.98
C LEU A 345 -11.83 16.40 14.07
N ASP A 346 -12.39 15.94 15.19
CA ASP A 346 -12.85 16.81 16.28
C ASP A 346 -11.67 17.21 17.18
N PRO A 347 -11.26 18.50 17.24
CA PRO A 347 -10.11 18.93 18.04
C PRO A 347 -10.26 18.60 19.53
N TYR A 348 -11.48 18.64 20.06
CA TYR A 348 -11.73 18.36 21.48
C TYR A 348 -11.60 16.87 21.78
N LEU A 349 -12.12 16.00 20.91
CA LEU A 349 -11.94 14.56 21.06
C LEU A 349 -10.48 14.16 20.83
N ASN A 350 -9.79 14.78 19.88
CA ASN A 350 -8.37 14.51 19.64
C ASN A 350 -7.52 14.92 20.84
N GLN A 351 -7.75 16.11 21.41
CA GLN A 351 -7.07 16.56 22.62
C GLN A 351 -7.38 15.64 23.81
N SER A 352 -8.63 15.20 23.95
CA SER A 352 -9.01 14.22 24.96
C SER A 352 -8.26 12.89 24.76
N PHE A 353 -8.08 12.45 23.51
CA PHE A 353 -7.29 11.26 23.17
C PHE A 353 -5.82 11.44 23.53
N GLN A 354 -5.21 12.58 23.19
CA GLN A 354 -3.83 12.88 23.60
C GLN A 354 -3.67 12.85 25.13
N SER A 355 -4.62 13.43 25.86
CA SER A 355 -4.61 13.44 27.32
C SER A 355 -4.73 12.01 27.91
N GLN A 356 -5.55 11.15 27.29
CA GLN A 356 -5.64 9.74 27.68
C GLN A 356 -4.35 8.97 27.36
N CYS A 357 -3.72 9.26 26.22
CA CYS A 357 -2.41 8.72 25.88
C CYS A 357 -1.34 9.11 26.92
N ASP A 358 -1.32 10.37 27.36
CA ASP A 358 -0.38 10.84 28.38
C ASP A 358 -0.62 10.15 29.74
N GLN A 359 -1.89 10.04 30.17
CA GLN A 359 -2.25 9.36 31.42
C GLN A 359 -1.88 7.87 31.42
N LEU A 360 -1.96 7.23 30.26
CA LEU A 360 -1.67 5.81 30.08
C LEU A 360 -0.20 5.53 29.70
N GLY A 361 0.63 6.58 29.58
CA GLY A 361 2.06 6.44 29.26
C GLY A 361 2.34 6.00 27.83
N VAL A 362 1.45 6.32 26.88
CA VAL A 362 1.67 6.06 25.44
C VAL A 362 2.77 6.99 24.93
N PRO A 363 3.87 6.47 24.35
CA PRO A 363 4.96 7.30 23.85
C PRO A 363 4.58 8.02 22.54
N GLY A 364 5.37 9.02 22.16
CA GLY A 364 5.29 9.71 20.88
C GLY A 364 4.54 11.04 20.90
N LEU A 365 4.72 11.81 19.83
CA LEU A 365 4.03 13.09 19.62
C LEU A 365 2.57 12.86 19.19
N ALA A 366 1.73 13.90 19.30
CA ALA A 366 0.32 13.80 18.93
C ALA A 366 0.11 13.30 17.49
N ALA A 367 0.93 13.75 16.55
CA ALA A 367 0.91 13.28 15.16
C ALA A 367 1.24 11.78 15.03
N GLU A 368 2.19 11.28 15.81
CA GLU A 368 2.61 9.87 15.81
C GLU A 368 1.54 8.98 16.44
N ARG A 369 0.93 9.44 17.54
CA ARG A 369 -0.18 8.76 18.22
C ARG A 369 -1.42 8.68 17.34
N ASN A 370 -1.77 9.78 16.66
CA ASN A 370 -2.88 9.82 15.70
C ASN A 370 -2.65 8.88 14.50
N ARG A 371 -1.45 8.86 13.92
CA ARG A 371 -1.08 7.91 12.85
C ARG A 371 -1.12 6.47 13.33
N SER A 372 -0.64 6.20 14.55
CA SER A 372 -0.67 4.86 15.14
C SER A 372 -2.10 4.39 15.38
N LEU A 373 -2.98 5.29 15.82
CA LEU A 373 -4.40 5.01 15.97
C LEU A 373 -5.08 4.72 14.62
N PHE A 374 -4.70 5.43 13.57
CA PHE A 374 -5.15 5.14 12.19
C PHE A 374 -4.73 3.75 11.73
N ARG A 375 -3.49 3.32 12.02
CA ARG A 375 -3.01 1.95 11.72
C ARG A 375 -3.80 0.87 12.46
N LEU A 376 -4.11 1.07 13.74
CA LEU A 376 -4.90 0.11 14.53
C LEU A 376 -6.30 -0.15 13.94
N ARG A 377 -6.88 0.82 13.21
CA ARG A 377 -8.13 0.60 12.47
C ARG A 377 -7.94 -0.35 11.29
N TYR A 378 -6.89 -0.17 10.49
CA TYR A 378 -6.58 -1.06 9.35
C TYR A 378 -6.26 -2.48 9.82
N GLU A 379 -5.67 -2.61 11.01
CA GLU A 379 -5.36 -3.90 11.64
C GLU A 379 -6.58 -4.57 12.29
N GLY A 380 -7.75 -3.93 12.31
CA GLY A 380 -8.97 -4.48 12.91
C GLY A 380 -8.96 -4.51 14.45
N VAL A 381 -7.97 -3.89 15.10
CA VAL A 381 -7.82 -3.86 16.56
C VAL A 381 -8.88 -2.98 17.22
N LEU A 382 -9.25 -1.86 16.57
CA LEU A 382 -10.31 -0.95 17.04
C LEU A 382 -11.74 -1.51 16.89
N THR A 383 -11.88 -2.79 16.50
CA THR A 383 -13.17 -3.50 16.42
C THR A 383 -13.32 -4.63 17.43
N ALA A 384 -12.30 -4.90 18.26
CA ALA A 384 -12.38 -5.95 19.27
C ALA A 384 -11.54 -5.57 20.49
N THR A 385 -12.17 -4.95 21.49
CA THR A 385 -11.84 -5.10 22.93
C THR A 385 -12.73 -4.17 23.75
N VAL A 386 -13.76 -4.74 24.38
CA VAL A 386 -14.22 -4.21 25.68
C VAL A 386 -14.12 -5.40 26.62
N ASP A 387 -13.15 -5.31 27.54
CA ASP A 387 -12.98 -6.26 28.62
C ASP A 387 -14.24 -6.27 29.50
N ALA A 388 -14.74 -7.47 29.81
CA ALA A 388 -15.99 -7.73 30.50
C ALA A 388 -15.92 -7.48 32.02
N SER A 389 -15.04 -6.58 32.46
CA SER A 389 -14.72 -6.36 33.88
C SER A 389 -15.02 -4.93 34.38
N MET A 390 -15.61 -4.06 33.56
CA MET A 390 -16.11 -2.76 34.01
C MET A 390 -17.61 -2.60 33.73
N ASP A 391 -18.28 -2.11 34.77
CA ASP A 391 -19.71 -1.86 34.97
C ASP A 391 -20.57 -1.76 33.70
N SER A 392 -21.67 -2.52 33.72
CA SER A 392 -22.61 -2.78 32.63
C SER A 392 -23.50 -1.59 32.23
N SER A 393 -22.96 -0.37 32.19
CA SER A 393 -23.65 0.78 31.62
C SER A 393 -22.66 1.71 30.90
N SER A 394 -22.85 1.88 29.59
CA SER A 394 -22.03 2.68 28.64
C SER A 394 -20.60 2.15 28.44
N THR A 395 -20.27 1.47 27.35
CA THR A 395 -19.92 2.14 26.08
C THR A 395 -19.96 1.09 24.98
N ARG A 396 -21.13 0.86 24.38
CA ARG A 396 -21.11 0.46 22.96
C ARG A 396 -20.53 1.67 22.25
N VAL A 397 -19.49 1.48 21.43
CA VAL A 397 -19.21 2.43 20.34
C VAL A 397 -20.52 2.49 19.59
N ILE A 398 -21.29 3.54 19.82
CA ILE A 398 -22.54 3.69 19.12
C ILE A 398 -22.04 3.89 17.71
N SER A 399 -22.33 2.95 16.81
CA SER A 399 -22.46 3.29 15.41
C SER A 399 -23.67 4.23 15.37
N GLU A 400 -23.54 5.44 15.93
CA GLU A 400 -24.53 6.47 15.75
C GLU A 400 -24.62 6.57 14.26
N SER A 401 -25.86 6.38 13.81
CA SER A 401 -26.28 6.48 12.45
C SER A 401 -25.36 7.43 11.74
N ARG A 402 -24.74 6.98 10.65
CA ARG A 402 -24.35 7.86 9.56
C ARG A 402 -25.60 8.69 9.22
N ALA A 403 -25.90 9.73 9.98
CA ALA A 403 -26.61 10.86 9.45
C ALA A 403 -25.60 11.33 8.41
N PRO A 404 -25.84 11.05 7.12
CA PRO A 404 -24.92 11.52 6.11
C PRO A 404 -24.84 13.02 6.35
N LEU A 405 -23.62 13.57 6.42
CA LEU A 405 -23.49 15.02 6.28
C LEU A 405 -24.20 15.34 4.97
N SER A 406 -25.38 15.93 5.05
CA SER A 406 -26.12 16.26 3.86
C SER A 406 -25.38 17.41 3.19
N TRP A 407 -25.30 17.37 1.87
CA TRP A 407 -24.73 18.47 1.10
C TRP A 407 -25.36 19.82 1.47
N SER A 408 -26.66 19.84 1.75
CA SER A 408 -27.36 21.03 2.22
C SER A 408 -26.87 21.53 3.59
N PHE A 409 -26.46 20.63 4.48
CA PHE A 409 -25.86 20.99 5.77
C PHE A 409 -24.45 21.54 5.59
N ALA A 410 -23.66 20.95 4.68
CA ALA A 410 -22.27 21.32 4.46
C ALA A 410 -22.10 22.56 3.57
N ASP A 411 -23.02 22.82 2.64
CA ASP A 411 -22.97 23.92 1.66
C ASP A 411 -22.49 25.26 2.29
N PRO A 412 -22.98 25.73 3.45
CA PRO A 412 -22.53 27.00 4.02
C PRO A 412 -21.01 27.12 4.24
N PHE A 413 -20.32 26.02 4.56
CA PHE A 413 -18.89 26.02 4.84
C PHE A 413 -18.04 25.22 3.84
N LEU A 414 -18.68 24.51 2.90
CA LEU A 414 -18.01 23.56 2.01
C LEU A 414 -16.91 24.18 1.13
N PRO A 415 -17.07 25.38 0.51
CA PRO A 415 -15.99 25.96 -0.28
C PRO A 415 -14.83 26.45 0.56
N ALA A 416 -15.08 26.84 1.81
CA ALA A 416 -13.99 27.16 2.73
C ALA A 416 -13.16 25.90 3.03
N SER A 417 -13.81 24.75 3.23
CA SER A 417 -13.15 23.45 3.34
C SER A 417 -12.38 23.08 2.06
N GLU A 418 -12.98 23.29 0.89
CA GLU A 418 -12.38 22.99 -0.40
C GLU A 418 -11.11 23.82 -0.65
N ILE A 419 -11.20 25.14 -0.49
CA ILE A 419 -10.08 26.06 -0.70
C ILE A 419 -8.98 25.82 0.34
N ALA A 420 -9.35 25.60 1.61
CA ALA A 420 -8.37 25.30 2.66
C ALA A 420 -7.67 23.96 2.42
N TRP A 421 -8.41 22.92 1.99
CA TRP A 421 -7.82 21.64 1.62
C TRP A 421 -6.87 21.80 0.44
N ARG A 422 -7.29 22.53 -0.61
CA ARG A 422 -6.44 22.75 -1.78
C ARG A 422 -5.13 23.43 -1.42
N ARG A 423 -5.18 24.50 -0.63
CA ARG A 423 -3.98 25.23 -0.17
C ARG A 423 -3.05 24.34 0.65
N LEU A 424 -3.60 23.44 1.45
CA LEU A 424 -2.79 22.46 2.16
C LEU A 424 -2.21 21.41 1.21
N SER A 425 -2.97 20.90 0.25
CA SER A 425 -2.46 19.97 -0.76
C SER A 425 -1.37 20.59 -1.63
N ASP A 426 -1.45 21.89 -1.96
CA ASP A 426 -0.37 22.60 -2.66
C ASP A 426 0.90 22.71 -1.80
N ARG A 427 0.74 22.80 -0.47
CA ARG A 427 1.85 22.87 0.48
C ARG A 427 2.44 21.49 0.82
N TYR A 428 1.60 20.47 0.80
CA TYR A 428 1.89 19.09 1.17
C TYR A 428 1.39 18.12 0.08
N PRO A 429 2.01 18.14 -1.13
CA PRO A 429 1.49 17.43 -2.30
C PRO A 429 1.48 15.91 -2.17
N ASP A 430 2.29 15.35 -1.27
CA ASP A 430 2.45 13.91 -1.09
C ASP A 430 1.63 13.37 0.11
N SER A 431 0.71 14.17 0.67
CA SER A 431 -0.08 13.79 1.85
C SER A 431 -1.57 13.70 1.54
N THR A 432 -2.20 12.61 1.97
CA THR A 432 -3.66 12.46 1.95
C THR A 432 -4.33 13.35 3.00
N LEU A 433 -5.62 13.67 2.81
CA LEU A 433 -6.38 14.51 3.75
C LEU A 433 -6.32 13.99 5.21
N GLU A 434 -6.42 12.68 5.39
CA GLU A 434 -6.40 12.00 6.69
C GLU A 434 -5.00 12.05 7.32
N GLU A 435 -3.93 11.98 6.51
CA GLU A 435 -2.56 12.14 7.00
C GLU A 435 -2.28 13.58 7.42
N LEU A 436 -2.84 14.56 6.71
CA LEU A 436 -2.78 15.98 7.09
C LEU A 436 -3.48 16.20 8.44
N PHE A 437 -4.66 15.62 8.66
CA PHE A 437 -5.40 15.75 9.91
C PHE A 437 -4.84 14.91 11.07
N CYS A 438 -3.93 13.98 10.81
CA CYS A 438 -3.22 13.29 11.88
C CYS A 438 -2.28 14.25 12.64
N ASP A 439 -1.75 15.29 12.00
CA ASP A 439 -0.92 16.30 12.66
C ASP A 439 -1.78 17.49 13.14
N PRO A 440 -1.94 17.70 14.47
CA PRO A 440 -2.78 18.77 14.99
C PRO A 440 -2.36 20.16 14.51
N ALA A 441 -1.07 20.42 14.29
CA ALA A 441 -0.61 21.73 13.83
C ALA A 441 -1.01 21.98 12.37
N ILE A 442 -0.96 20.94 11.52
CA ILE A 442 -1.43 21.04 10.12
C ILE A 442 -2.96 21.17 10.08
N ALA A 443 -3.66 20.44 10.95
CA ALA A 443 -5.10 20.53 11.08
C ALA A 443 -5.55 21.92 11.56
N GLU A 444 -4.81 22.57 12.45
CA GLU A 444 -5.06 23.97 12.85
C GLU A 444 -4.80 24.97 11.71
N LEU A 445 -3.81 24.70 10.84
CA LEU A 445 -3.59 25.52 9.63
C LEU A 445 -4.79 25.42 8.68
N PHE A 446 -5.36 24.22 8.50
CA PHE A 446 -6.60 24.01 7.77
C PHE A 446 -7.74 24.84 8.38
N ASP A 447 -7.95 24.70 9.69
CA ASP A 447 -9.05 25.35 10.40
C ASP A 447 -8.97 26.87 10.30
N ARG A 448 -7.76 27.44 10.45
CA ARG A 448 -7.56 28.87 10.33
C ARG A 448 -7.91 29.35 8.92
N ASP A 449 -7.40 28.67 7.89
CA ASP A 449 -7.63 29.07 6.51
C ASP A 449 -9.15 28.95 6.17
N ALA A 450 -9.83 27.90 6.62
CA ALA A 450 -11.27 27.70 6.41
C ALA A 450 -12.15 28.69 7.19
N THR A 451 -11.86 28.89 8.49
CA THR A 451 -12.59 29.85 9.36
C THR A 451 -12.55 31.24 8.79
N SER A 452 -11.42 31.61 8.18
CA SER A 452 -11.25 32.95 7.66
C SER A 452 -11.96 33.16 6.31
N LEU A 453 -12.35 32.08 5.60
CA LEU A 453 -13.13 32.13 4.36
C LEU A 453 -14.65 32.06 4.60
N ALA A 454 -15.07 31.35 5.64
CA ALA A 454 -16.47 31.24 6.03
C ALA A 454 -16.59 31.24 7.56
N PRO A 455 -16.55 32.40 8.24
CA PRO A 455 -16.60 32.45 9.69
C PRO A 455 -17.94 31.97 10.24
N GLY A 456 -17.94 31.49 11.49
CA GLY A 456 -19.16 31.08 12.21
C GLY A 456 -19.42 29.57 12.28
N PHE A 457 -18.55 28.75 11.69
CA PHE A 457 -18.58 27.28 11.83
C PHE A 457 -17.39 26.77 12.65
N SER A 458 -17.54 25.57 13.21
CA SER A 458 -16.49 24.95 14.02
C SER A 458 -15.40 24.31 13.15
N PRO A 459 -14.16 24.13 13.68
CA PRO A 459 -13.11 23.34 13.03
C PRO A 459 -13.58 21.99 12.47
N LEU A 460 -14.38 21.31 13.27
CA LEU A 460 -14.97 20.03 12.93
C LEU A 460 -15.89 20.12 11.70
N ASP A 461 -16.72 21.16 11.58
CA ASP A 461 -17.59 21.36 10.42
C ASP A 461 -16.75 21.45 9.15
N TYR A 462 -15.70 22.29 9.15
CA TYR A 462 -14.83 22.41 7.98
C TYR A 462 -14.13 21.09 7.62
N ARG A 463 -13.60 20.38 8.63
CA ARG A 463 -12.88 19.12 8.41
C ARG A 463 -13.80 18.01 7.90
N LEU A 464 -15.05 17.97 8.36
CA LEU A 464 -16.09 17.09 7.82
C LEU A 464 -16.47 17.47 6.38
N GLY A 465 -16.51 18.78 6.06
CA GLY A 465 -16.71 19.26 4.70
C GLY A 465 -15.62 18.77 3.74
N ALA A 466 -14.35 18.81 4.15
CA ALA A 466 -13.24 18.29 3.33
C ALA A 466 -13.34 16.76 3.14
N LEU A 467 -13.74 16.02 4.18
CA LEU A 467 -13.95 14.58 4.07
C LEU A 467 -15.11 14.24 3.13
N LEU A 468 -16.20 15.01 3.17
CA LEU A 468 -17.33 14.87 2.24
C LEU A 468 -16.88 15.07 0.79
N LEU A 469 -16.10 16.11 0.50
CA LEU A 469 -15.54 16.38 -0.83
C LEU A 469 -14.67 15.22 -1.31
N ARG A 470 -13.80 14.67 -0.44
CA ARG A 470 -12.97 13.50 -0.75
C ARG A 470 -13.83 12.27 -1.08
N TYR A 471 -14.87 12.01 -0.28
CA TYR A 471 -15.74 10.85 -0.47
C TYR A 471 -16.48 10.90 -1.81
N GLU A 472 -17.05 12.07 -2.11
CA GLU A 472 -17.81 12.31 -3.35
C GLU A 472 -16.92 12.22 -4.58
N TRP A 473 -15.68 12.71 -4.49
CA TRP A 473 -14.69 12.49 -5.52
C TRP A 473 -14.44 11.00 -5.81
N ASN A 474 -14.24 10.19 -4.78
CA ASN A 474 -13.97 8.76 -4.97
C ASN A 474 -15.15 8.02 -5.60
N LEU A 475 -16.38 8.38 -5.22
CA LEU A 475 -17.59 7.86 -5.86
C LEU A 475 -17.68 8.28 -7.33
N GLU A 476 -17.29 9.51 -7.65
CA GLU A 476 -17.24 10.00 -9.02
C GLU A 476 -16.25 9.19 -9.87
N GLN A 477 -15.04 8.92 -9.37
CA GLN A 477 -14.06 8.08 -10.08
C GLN A 477 -14.58 6.67 -10.33
N GLN A 478 -15.23 6.05 -9.35
CA GLN A 478 -15.83 4.72 -9.51
C GLN A 478 -16.93 4.70 -10.58
N ARG A 479 -17.81 5.71 -10.60
CA ARG A 479 -18.87 5.81 -11.62
C ARG A 479 -18.30 5.94 -13.03
N LEU A 480 -17.19 6.66 -13.18
CA LEU A 480 -16.50 6.84 -14.46
C LEU A 480 -15.80 5.56 -14.94
N ASP A 481 -15.27 4.77 -14.01
CA ASP A 481 -14.67 3.46 -14.32
C ASP A 481 -15.73 2.41 -14.70
N GLU A 482 -16.91 2.47 -14.08
CA GLU A 482 -18.01 1.50 -14.30
C GLU A 482 -18.88 1.81 -15.53
N ALA A 483 -19.06 3.09 -15.86
CA ALA A 483 -19.86 3.55 -17.00
C ALA A 483 -19.13 4.71 -17.71
N PRO A 484 -18.19 4.42 -18.63
CA PRO A 484 -17.51 5.46 -19.38
C PRO A 484 -18.55 6.24 -20.18
N ILE A 485 -18.62 7.56 -19.94
CA ILE A 485 -19.52 8.46 -20.68
C ILE A 485 -19.08 8.45 -22.15
N ASP A 486 -20.02 8.17 -23.05
CA ASP A 486 -19.77 8.10 -24.48
C ASP A 486 -19.37 9.50 -24.99
N ALA A 487 -18.35 9.59 -25.84
CA ALA A 487 -17.88 10.87 -26.40
C ALA A 487 -18.99 11.62 -27.16
N ALA A 488 -20.02 10.90 -27.61
CA ALA A 488 -21.23 11.46 -28.21
C ALA A 488 -22.16 12.16 -27.20
N GLU A 489 -22.25 11.68 -25.95
CA GLU A 489 -23.00 12.33 -24.88
C GLU A 489 -22.31 13.63 -24.44
N GLU A 490 -20.97 13.60 -24.32
CA GLU A 490 -20.17 14.77 -23.97
C GLU A 490 -20.27 15.90 -25.02
N ALA A 491 -20.35 15.55 -26.31
CA ALA A 491 -20.54 16.49 -27.41
C ALA A 491 -21.97 17.07 -27.53
N SER A 492 -22.94 16.52 -26.78
CA SER A 492 -24.35 16.94 -26.82
C SER A 492 -24.75 17.94 -25.74
N ILE A 493 -23.81 18.30 -24.86
CA ILE A 493 -24.06 19.24 -23.74
C ILE A 493 -23.95 20.67 -24.27
N ASP A 494 -25.07 21.39 -24.28
CA ASP A 494 -25.09 22.81 -24.63
C ASP A 494 -24.18 23.62 -23.68
N PRO A 495 -23.37 24.58 -24.19
CA PRO A 495 -22.52 25.41 -23.35
C PRO A 495 -23.32 26.16 -22.30
N ILE A 496 -22.96 26.01 -21.01
CA ILE A 496 -23.55 26.82 -19.94
C ILE A 496 -23.22 28.29 -20.20
N GLN A 497 -24.27 29.12 -20.30
CA GLN A 497 -24.11 30.56 -20.39
C GLN A 497 -23.85 31.13 -18.99
N PHE A 498 -22.75 31.88 -18.85
CA PHE A 498 -22.38 32.54 -17.61
C PHE A 498 -22.67 34.04 -17.68
N GLU A 499 -23.29 34.56 -16.64
CA GLU A 499 -23.29 35.99 -16.34
C GLU A 499 -21.93 36.37 -15.73
N SER A 500 -21.42 37.56 -16.00
CA SER A 500 -20.09 38.00 -15.55
C SER A 500 -20.10 39.39 -14.95
N VAL A 501 -19.38 39.58 -13.84
CA VAL A 501 -19.20 40.87 -13.18
C VAL A 501 -17.80 40.98 -12.58
N PRO A 502 -17.17 42.18 -12.58
CA PRO A 502 -15.98 42.43 -11.76
C PRO A 502 -16.28 42.18 -10.28
N PHE A 503 -15.35 41.59 -9.53
CA PHE A 503 -15.57 41.25 -8.12
C PHE A 503 -15.96 42.47 -7.27
N LEU A 504 -15.35 43.63 -7.53
CA LEU A 504 -15.62 44.86 -6.78
C LEU A 504 -17.03 45.44 -7.04
N ASP A 505 -17.67 45.05 -8.14
CA ASP A 505 -19.02 45.49 -8.50
C ASP A 505 -20.09 44.45 -8.08
N LEU A 506 -19.68 43.29 -7.58
CA LEU A 506 -20.58 42.21 -7.18
C LEU A 506 -21.32 42.58 -5.90
N ARG A 507 -22.66 42.52 -5.96
CA ARG A 507 -23.54 42.59 -4.79
C ARG A 507 -24.31 41.30 -4.68
N ALA A 508 -24.36 40.72 -3.48
CA ALA A 508 -25.02 39.43 -3.33
C ALA A 508 -26.55 39.51 -3.50
N GLU A 509 -27.15 40.69 -3.34
CA GLU A 509 -28.57 40.91 -3.62
C GLU A 509 -28.91 40.82 -5.12
N ASP A 510 -27.93 41.04 -5.99
CA ASP A 510 -28.10 40.98 -7.45
C ASP A 510 -28.08 39.52 -7.97
N LEU A 511 -27.78 38.54 -7.10
CA LEU A 511 -27.67 37.12 -7.43
C LEU A 511 -28.95 36.34 -7.06
N PRO A 512 -29.32 35.31 -7.84
CA PRO A 512 -30.52 34.52 -7.55
C PRO A 512 -30.32 33.59 -6.35
N SER A 513 -31.37 33.39 -5.56
CA SER A 513 -31.38 32.45 -4.42
C SER A 513 -31.74 31.03 -4.86
N VAL A 514 -31.00 30.51 -5.84
CA VAL A 514 -31.18 29.18 -6.43
C VAL A 514 -29.84 28.45 -6.51
N ALA A 515 -29.91 27.14 -6.71
CA ALA A 515 -28.72 26.34 -6.91
C ALA A 515 -28.06 26.69 -8.25
N GLY A 516 -26.74 26.63 -8.30
CA GLY A 516 -25.99 27.06 -9.49
C GLY A 516 -24.50 26.80 -9.39
N VAL A 517 -23.82 27.07 -10.51
CA VAL A 517 -22.37 27.02 -10.64
C VAL A 517 -21.80 28.43 -10.71
N TYR A 518 -20.58 28.58 -10.21
CA TYR A 518 -19.86 29.84 -10.24
C TYR A 518 -18.37 29.61 -10.49
N ARG A 519 -17.70 30.60 -11.05
CA ARG A 519 -16.26 30.56 -11.30
C ARG A 519 -15.61 31.91 -11.07
N TRP A 520 -14.32 31.86 -10.75
CA TRP A 520 -13.47 33.00 -10.46
C TRP A 520 -12.36 33.02 -11.47
N GLY A 521 -11.97 34.20 -11.90
CA GLY A 521 -10.93 34.35 -12.91
C GLY A 521 -10.40 35.76 -13.00
N ASN A 522 -9.53 36.02 -13.96
CA ASN A 522 -9.11 37.37 -14.29
C ASN A 522 -10.00 37.99 -15.38
N THR A 523 -9.94 39.31 -15.51
CA THR A 523 -10.65 40.05 -16.57
C THR A 523 -10.20 39.71 -17.99
N GLN A 524 -9.08 39.00 -18.15
CA GLN A 524 -8.53 38.56 -19.45
C GLN A 524 -9.09 37.21 -19.92
N GLY A 525 -9.93 36.56 -19.12
CA GLY A 525 -10.61 35.31 -19.49
C GLY A 525 -10.00 34.03 -18.91
N GLU A 526 -8.91 34.13 -18.14
CA GLU A 526 -8.38 33.00 -17.37
C GLU A 526 -9.33 32.67 -16.23
N VAL A 527 -9.66 31.39 -16.06
CA VAL A 527 -10.46 30.89 -14.93
C VAL A 527 -9.50 30.25 -13.94
N TRP A 528 -9.72 30.42 -12.64
CA TRP A 528 -8.86 29.88 -11.58
C TRP A 528 -9.57 28.86 -10.71
N TYR A 529 -10.87 29.07 -10.46
CA TYR A 529 -11.68 28.22 -9.60
C TYR A 529 -13.09 28.11 -10.15
N ILE A 530 -13.69 26.93 -10.01
CA ILE A 530 -15.08 26.64 -10.37
C ILE A 530 -15.70 25.90 -9.20
N GLY A 531 -16.85 26.35 -8.73
CA GLY A 531 -17.59 25.76 -7.63
C GLY A 531 -19.08 25.66 -7.92
N ALA A 532 -19.79 24.95 -7.04
CA ALA A 532 -21.24 24.80 -7.08
C ALA A 532 -21.84 25.10 -5.71
N THR A 533 -23.12 25.47 -5.68
CA THR A 533 -23.83 25.77 -4.43
C THR A 533 -25.33 25.56 -4.56
N GLU A 534 -25.99 25.34 -3.42
CA GLU A 534 -27.46 25.31 -3.31
C GLU A 534 -28.10 26.69 -3.45
N CYS A 535 -27.33 27.74 -3.24
CA CYS A 535 -27.85 29.11 -3.22
C CYS A 535 -26.75 30.11 -3.58
N LEU A 536 -26.77 30.59 -4.83
CA LEU A 536 -25.79 31.55 -5.34
C LEU A 536 -25.74 32.82 -4.48
N SER A 537 -26.88 33.45 -4.18
CA SER A 537 -26.90 34.65 -3.34
C SER A 537 -26.25 34.43 -1.96
N ARG A 538 -26.61 33.35 -1.26
CA ARG A 538 -26.01 32.99 0.04
C ARG A 538 -24.51 32.71 -0.06
N ARG A 539 -24.07 32.02 -1.12
CA ARG A 539 -22.66 31.73 -1.37
C ARG A 539 -21.83 33.01 -1.43
N PHE A 540 -22.28 33.98 -2.22
CA PHE A 540 -21.54 35.21 -2.42
C PHE A 540 -21.66 36.19 -1.24
N GLN A 541 -22.73 36.13 -0.44
CA GLN A 541 -22.78 36.84 0.85
C GLN A 541 -21.60 36.45 1.75
N LEU A 542 -21.25 35.16 1.82
CA LEU A 542 -20.12 34.69 2.62
C LEU A 542 -18.77 35.18 2.07
N HIS A 543 -18.61 35.21 0.75
CA HIS A 543 -17.38 35.68 0.11
C HIS A 543 -17.19 37.20 0.15
N LEU A 544 -18.29 37.96 0.14
CA LEU A 544 -18.27 39.42 0.22
C LEU A 544 -18.11 39.94 1.66
N ALA A 545 -18.21 39.08 2.68
CA ALA A 545 -17.93 39.45 4.05
C ALA A 545 -16.51 40.03 4.19
N ARG A 546 -16.37 41.09 5.00
CA ARG A 546 -15.13 41.89 5.08
C ARG A 546 -13.89 41.05 5.42
N ASP A 547 -14.04 40.09 6.32
CA ASP A 547 -12.94 39.21 6.74
C ASP A 547 -12.52 38.23 5.63
N SER A 548 -13.47 37.82 4.77
CA SER A 548 -13.23 36.93 3.63
C SER A 548 -12.44 37.62 2.50
N GLN A 549 -12.69 38.92 2.27
CA GLN A 549 -12.09 39.65 1.15
C GLN A 549 -10.56 39.79 1.26
N GLU A 550 -10.01 40.00 2.46
CA GLU A 550 -8.57 40.12 2.63
C GLU A 550 -7.84 38.83 2.25
N LEU A 551 -8.47 37.68 2.48
CA LEU A 551 -7.89 36.38 2.18
C LEU A 551 -8.13 35.94 0.75
N LEU A 552 -9.29 36.25 0.19
CA LEU A 552 -9.53 36.13 -1.24
C LEU A 552 -8.49 36.97 -2.01
N ALA A 553 -8.13 38.15 -1.53
CA ALA A 553 -7.06 38.96 -2.13
C ALA A 553 -5.67 38.30 -2.01
N ARG A 554 -5.38 37.63 -0.87
CA ARG A 554 -4.13 36.87 -0.69
C ARG A 554 -4.09 35.62 -1.57
N TRP A 555 -5.24 35.05 -1.94
CA TRP A 555 -5.33 33.84 -2.74
C TRP A 555 -5.39 34.13 -4.25
N LEU A 556 -6.24 35.06 -4.66
CA LEU A 556 -6.54 35.38 -6.06
C LEU A 556 -5.72 36.58 -6.59
N GLY A 557 -4.96 37.24 -5.72
CA GLY A 557 -4.31 38.51 -6.03
C GLY A 557 -5.27 39.70 -5.87
N PRO A 558 -4.92 40.87 -6.42
CA PRO A 558 -5.72 42.08 -6.25
C PRO A 558 -7.15 41.87 -6.71
N LEU A 559 -8.13 42.03 -5.80
CA LEU A 559 -9.56 41.82 -6.11
C LEU A 559 -10.08 42.71 -7.26
N SER A 560 -9.40 43.84 -7.52
CA SER A 560 -9.66 44.69 -8.69
C SER A 560 -9.36 44.02 -10.04
N ALA A 561 -8.57 42.96 -10.06
CA ALA A 561 -8.25 42.17 -11.25
C ALA A 561 -9.11 40.90 -11.37
N VAL A 562 -10.01 40.65 -10.41
CA VAL A 562 -10.82 39.43 -10.33
C VAL A 562 -12.19 39.67 -10.96
N LYS A 563 -12.61 38.74 -11.82
CA LYS A 563 -13.98 38.61 -12.32
C LYS A 563 -14.66 37.40 -11.67
N VAL A 564 -15.95 37.53 -11.46
CA VAL A 564 -16.83 36.45 -11.01
C VAL A 564 -17.82 36.17 -12.12
N GLU A 565 -18.05 34.88 -12.36
CA GLU A 565 -19.02 34.41 -13.34
C GLU A 565 -19.95 33.37 -12.70
N TRP A 566 -21.24 33.38 -13.00
CA TRP A 566 -22.21 32.41 -12.45
C TRP A 566 -23.27 31.99 -13.46
N SER A 567 -23.91 30.85 -13.19
CA SER A 567 -25.07 30.36 -13.93
C SER A 567 -26.02 29.61 -13.01
N ALA A 568 -27.32 29.92 -13.13
CA ALA A 568 -28.40 29.12 -12.56
C ALA A 568 -28.83 27.96 -13.48
N GLN A 569 -28.36 27.95 -14.74
CA GLN A 569 -28.63 26.89 -15.71
C GLN A 569 -27.58 25.79 -15.61
N GLY A 570 -28.02 24.53 -15.63
CA GLY A 570 -27.14 23.37 -15.77
C GLY A 570 -26.69 22.70 -14.48
N TYR A 571 -27.08 23.19 -13.29
CA TYR A 571 -26.78 22.50 -12.03
C TYR A 571 -27.58 21.21 -11.88
N ASP A 572 -26.99 20.08 -12.28
CA ASP A 572 -27.50 18.72 -12.06
C ASP A 572 -26.49 17.93 -11.23
N ARG A 573 -26.87 17.61 -9.99
CA ARG A 573 -26.03 16.86 -9.04
C ARG A 573 -25.80 15.41 -9.41
N THR A 574 -26.59 14.88 -10.34
CA THR A 574 -26.39 13.52 -10.85
C THR A 574 -25.32 13.47 -11.93
N ARG A 575 -24.87 14.64 -12.41
CA ARG A 575 -23.84 14.77 -13.44
C ARG A 575 -22.55 15.36 -12.86
N PRO A 576 -21.37 14.92 -13.32
CA PRO A 576 -20.13 15.41 -12.77
C PRO A 576 -19.83 16.85 -13.19
N LEU A 577 -19.38 17.69 -12.24
CA LEU A 577 -19.11 19.13 -12.41
C LEU A 577 -18.19 19.42 -13.60
N ARG A 578 -17.25 18.52 -13.89
CA ARG A 578 -16.32 18.64 -15.03
C ARG A 578 -17.02 18.59 -16.40
N PHE A 579 -18.15 17.90 -16.51
CA PHE A 579 -18.93 17.80 -17.76
C PHE A 579 -19.89 18.96 -17.94
N MET A 580 -20.26 19.63 -16.85
CA MET A 580 -21.09 20.83 -16.91
C MET A 580 -20.32 22.05 -17.45
N VAL A 581 -18.99 22.04 -17.43
CA VAL A 581 -18.17 23.24 -17.69
C VAL A 581 -17.17 23.08 -18.85
N SER A 582 -17.21 21.95 -19.59
CA SER A 582 -16.26 21.62 -20.67
C SER A 582 -16.35 22.52 -21.93
N ALA A 583 -17.24 23.51 -21.97
CA ALA A 583 -17.45 24.36 -23.15
C ALA A 583 -16.77 25.74 -23.13
N THR A 584 -15.79 26.02 -22.26
CA THR A 584 -15.14 27.36 -22.25
C THR A 584 -13.62 27.32 -22.41
N ASN A 585 -13.13 28.05 -23.42
CA ASN A 585 -11.75 28.17 -23.91
C ASN A 585 -10.77 28.81 -22.91
N GLY A 586 -10.60 28.23 -21.72
CA GLY A 586 -9.61 28.67 -20.75
C GLY A 586 -9.06 27.49 -19.97
N HIS A 587 -7.74 27.46 -19.79
CA HIS A 587 -7.01 26.55 -18.91
C HIS A 587 -7.33 26.80 -17.43
N GLY A 588 -8.62 26.87 -17.07
CA GLY A 588 -9.01 26.96 -15.68
C GLY A 588 -8.92 25.63 -14.99
N THR A 589 -8.32 25.65 -13.79
CA THR A 589 -8.39 24.54 -12.84
C THR A 589 -9.84 24.32 -12.43
N MET A 590 -10.57 23.49 -13.18
CA MET A 590 -11.59 22.65 -12.58
C MET A 590 -10.88 21.73 -11.61
N PHE A 591 -11.24 21.71 -10.33
CA PHE A 591 -10.72 20.66 -9.47
C PHE A 591 -11.43 19.34 -9.78
N ASN A 592 -10.88 18.65 -10.78
CA ASN A 592 -10.63 17.21 -10.75
C ASN A 592 -9.84 16.91 -9.46
N ILE A 593 -10.46 16.33 -8.43
CA ILE A 593 -9.77 15.89 -7.20
C ILE A 593 -9.01 14.55 -7.40
N ALA A 594 -8.42 14.28 -8.57
CA ALA A 594 -7.33 13.31 -8.76
C ALA A 594 -6.91 13.30 -10.24
N SER A 595 -5.88 14.07 -10.56
CA SER A 595 -4.83 13.57 -11.43
C SER A 595 -3.53 14.33 -11.14
N PRO A 596 -2.38 13.63 -11.03
CA PRO A 596 -1.08 14.25 -10.86
C PRO A 596 -0.60 14.82 -12.20
N LEU A 597 -0.73 16.12 -12.43
CA LEU A 597 -0.26 16.79 -13.66
C LEU A 597 0.18 18.22 -13.28
N SER A 598 1.29 18.79 -13.75
CA SER A 598 1.99 18.65 -15.04
C SER A 598 3.47 19.01 -14.90
#